data_AF-A0A1Q6K3Y6-F1
#
_entry.id   AF-A0A1Q6K3Y6-F1
#
_cell.length_a   1.000
_cell.length_b   1.000
_cell.length_c   1.000
_cell.angle_alpha   90.00
_cell.angle_beta   90.00
_cell.angle_gamma   90.00
#
_symmetry.space_group_name_H-M   'P 1'
#
loop_
_entity.id
_entity.type
_entity.pdbx_description
1 polymer ?
#
loop_
_entity_poly.entity_id
_entity_poly.type
_entity_poly.pdbx_seq_one_letter_code
_entity_poly.pdbx_strand_id
1 'polypeptide(L)'
;MEKELKTSGKMTWAFIWRFILYYIVISIILAVIAYFMLGKVNMLVLSIFSIVTMGILIFFPTKLATSDVFKTRKMDDKNLFKFKRNIIIFYALVLIVVSLFNTLNYAVTIIGLEDTRATAEEQIQNSEDIDDEEKSTMIESQNNYVEQVKNVQKETFMIITLIDAILFVFGVIIQFKLTKKYINEEE
;
A
#
# COMPACT_ATOMS: atom_id res chain seq x y z
N MET A 1 -1.91 -32.06 23.20
CA MET A 1 -2.97 -32.15 22.17
C MET A 1 -2.29 -32.47 20.86
N GLU A 2 -2.64 -33.58 20.22
CA GLU A 2 -2.00 -34.02 18.96
C GLU A 2 -2.34 -33.04 17.83
N LYS A 3 -1.34 -32.62 17.03
CA LYS A 3 -1.54 -31.62 15.97
C LYS A 3 -2.29 -32.25 14.79
N GLU A 4 -3.32 -31.59 14.25
CA GLU A 4 -4.06 -32.07 13.06
C GLU A 4 -3.19 -31.98 11.79
N LEU A 5 -3.12 -33.08 11.01
CA LEU A 5 -2.45 -33.09 9.72
C LEU A 5 -3.36 -32.43 8.65
N LYS A 6 -2.94 -31.30 8.08
CA LYS A 6 -3.73 -30.56 7.08
C LYS A 6 -3.05 -30.48 5.71
N THR A 7 -3.88 -30.44 4.68
CA THR A 7 -3.43 -30.21 3.29
C THR A 7 -3.06 -28.75 3.05
N SER A 8 -2.15 -28.51 2.10
CA SER A 8 -1.69 -27.17 1.75
C SER A 8 -2.85 -26.23 1.39
N GLY A 9 -3.84 -26.72 0.63
CA GLY A 9 -4.97 -25.92 0.18
C GLY A 9 -5.85 -25.37 1.31
N LYS A 10 -6.18 -26.19 2.31
CA LYS A 10 -6.97 -25.75 3.47
C LYS A 10 -6.24 -24.71 4.31
N MET A 11 -4.92 -24.82 4.42
CA MET A 11 -4.09 -23.84 5.14
C MET A 11 -3.94 -22.53 4.35
N THR A 12 -3.69 -22.60 3.05
CA THR A 12 -3.63 -21.43 2.18
C THR A 12 -4.94 -20.66 2.23
N TRP A 13 -6.09 -21.32 2.11
CA TRP A 13 -7.39 -20.66 2.15
C TRP A 13 -7.68 -20.02 3.51
N ALA A 14 -7.41 -20.73 4.62
CA ALA A 14 -7.58 -20.17 5.96
C ALA A 14 -6.69 -18.95 6.20
N PHE A 15 -5.49 -18.93 5.62
CA PHE A 15 -4.59 -17.78 5.66
C PHE A 15 -5.18 -16.59 4.89
N ILE A 16 -5.50 -16.80 3.60
CA ILE A 16 -5.99 -15.75 2.70
C ILE A 16 -7.26 -15.11 3.26
N TRP A 17 -8.24 -15.92 3.71
CA TRP A 17 -9.50 -15.38 4.21
C TRP A 17 -9.33 -14.50 5.44
N ARG A 18 -8.48 -14.92 6.38
CA ARG A 18 -8.19 -14.11 7.57
C ARG A 18 -7.42 -12.86 7.22
N PHE A 19 -6.47 -12.94 6.29
CA PHE A 19 -5.75 -11.77 5.79
C PHE A 19 -6.72 -10.73 5.20
N ILE A 20 -7.64 -11.15 4.33
CA ILE A 20 -8.66 -10.27 3.74
C ILE A 20 -9.55 -9.67 4.83
N LEU A 21 -10.01 -10.47 5.78
CA LEU A 21 -10.91 -10.00 6.83
C LEU A 21 -10.25 -8.94 7.73
N TYR A 22 -9.00 -9.16 8.15
CA TYR A 22 -8.24 -8.17 8.91
C TYR A 22 -7.98 -6.90 8.09
N TYR A 23 -7.64 -7.05 6.82
CA TYR A 23 -7.40 -5.93 5.93
C TYR A 23 -8.65 -5.04 5.77
N ILE A 24 -9.83 -5.63 5.59
CA ILE A 24 -11.09 -4.90 5.47
C ILE A 24 -11.39 -4.11 6.75
N VAL A 25 -11.33 -4.77 7.91
CA VAL A 25 -11.63 -4.13 9.21
C VAL A 25 -10.73 -2.92 9.45
N ILE A 26 -9.45 -3.04 9.10
CA ILE A 26 -8.50 -1.96 9.30
C ILE A 26 -8.64 -0.87 8.25
N SER A 27 -8.91 -1.23 7.00
CA SER A 27 -9.20 -0.23 5.95
C SER A 27 -10.38 0.63 6.36
N ILE A 28 -11.40 0.06 7.02
CA ILE A 28 -12.53 0.82 7.57
C ILE A 28 -12.06 1.74 8.71
N ILE A 29 -11.32 1.24 9.69
CA ILE A 29 -10.80 2.06 10.81
C ILE A 29 -9.95 3.22 10.28
N LEU A 30 -9.06 2.93 9.34
CA LEU A 30 -8.18 3.90 8.72
C LEU A 30 -8.98 4.92 7.88
N ALA A 31 -9.98 4.49 7.11
CA ALA A 31 -10.86 5.40 6.37
C ALA A 31 -11.61 6.36 7.32
N VAL A 32 -12.05 5.85 8.48
CA VAL A 32 -12.67 6.68 9.53
C VAL A 32 -11.68 7.69 10.09
N ILE A 33 -10.46 7.27 10.45
CA ILE A 33 -9.40 8.18 10.94
C ILE A 33 -9.06 9.23 9.88
N ALA A 34 -8.89 8.81 8.63
CA ALA A 34 -8.66 9.71 7.50
C ALA A 34 -9.81 10.70 7.41
N TYR A 35 -11.08 10.27 7.39
CA TYR A 35 -12.24 11.16 7.36
C TYR A 35 -12.21 12.25 8.45
N PHE A 36 -11.83 11.89 9.68
CA PHE A 36 -11.65 12.88 10.75
C PHE A 36 -10.45 13.82 10.56
N MET A 37 -9.42 13.39 9.86
CA MET A 37 -8.20 14.17 9.54
C MET A 37 -8.32 14.96 8.22
N LEU A 38 -9.24 14.57 7.33
CA LEU A 38 -9.42 15.03 5.94
C LEU A 38 -10.05 16.43 5.83
N GLY A 39 -10.17 17.19 6.92
CA GLY A 39 -10.54 18.61 6.85
C GLY A 39 -9.57 19.46 6.01
N LYS A 40 -8.32 18.99 5.78
CA LYS A 40 -7.28 19.62 4.96
C LYS A 40 -6.27 18.57 4.47
N VAL A 41 -6.55 17.87 3.37
CA VAL A 41 -5.69 16.76 2.89
C VAL A 41 -4.36 17.28 2.38
N ASN A 42 -3.29 17.09 3.17
CA ASN A 42 -1.91 17.36 2.77
C ASN A 42 -1.24 16.03 2.35
N MET A 43 -0.39 16.04 1.32
CA MET A 43 0.32 14.85 0.81
C MET A 43 1.05 14.06 1.91
N LEU A 44 1.50 14.75 2.97
CA LEU A 44 2.12 14.15 4.15
C LEU A 44 1.18 13.16 4.87
N VAL A 45 -0.13 13.43 4.92
CA VAL A 45 -1.12 12.54 5.53
C VAL A 45 -1.26 11.25 4.71
N LEU A 46 -1.28 11.37 3.37
CA LEU A 46 -1.32 10.21 2.47
C LEU A 46 -0.07 9.34 2.57
N SER A 47 1.13 9.95 2.69
CA SER A 47 2.38 9.21 2.89
C SER A 47 2.42 8.48 4.23
N ILE A 48 1.98 9.11 5.33
CA ILE A 48 1.85 8.45 6.63
C ILE A 48 0.84 7.29 6.54
N PHE A 49 -0.26 7.50 5.82
CA PHE A 49 -1.28 6.47 5.63
C PHE A 49 -0.74 5.25 4.88
N SER A 50 0.06 5.46 3.84
CA SER A 50 0.75 4.40 3.11
C SER A 50 1.71 3.62 4.03
N ILE A 51 2.54 4.31 4.83
CA ILE A 51 3.46 3.68 5.78
C ILE A 51 2.71 2.85 6.83
N VAL A 52 1.63 3.40 7.40
CA VAL A 52 0.79 2.72 8.39
C VAL A 52 0.12 1.48 7.79
N THR A 53 -0.44 1.61 6.58
CA THR A 53 -1.07 0.50 5.84
C THR A 53 -0.05 -0.60 5.54
N MET A 54 1.20 -0.25 5.22
CA MET A 54 2.26 -1.21 4.96
C MET A 54 2.78 -1.89 6.24
N GLY A 55 2.87 -1.16 7.35
CA GLY A 55 3.15 -1.74 8.67
C GLY A 55 2.09 -2.76 9.10
N ILE A 56 0.82 -2.47 8.81
CA ILE A 56 -0.30 -3.40 8.94
C ILE A 56 -0.08 -4.63 8.04
N LEU A 57 0.26 -4.44 6.76
CA LEU A 57 0.52 -5.54 5.83
C LEU A 57 1.66 -6.46 6.28
N ILE A 58 2.60 -6.02 7.10
CA ILE A 58 3.63 -6.89 7.72
C ILE A 58 3.13 -7.53 9.01
N PHE A 59 2.41 -6.77 9.85
CA PHE A 59 1.93 -7.22 11.15
C PHE A 59 0.92 -8.37 11.04
N PHE A 60 -0.04 -8.30 10.12
CA PHE A 60 -1.10 -9.31 10.02
C PHE A 60 -0.61 -10.67 9.57
N PRO A 61 0.22 -10.78 8.52
CA PRO A 61 0.89 -12.03 8.17
C PRO A 61 1.66 -12.66 9.32
N THR A 62 2.37 -11.83 10.08
CA THR A 62 3.13 -12.24 11.26
C THR A 62 2.18 -12.76 12.34
N LYS A 63 1.10 -12.02 12.63
CA LYS A 63 0.09 -12.42 13.62
C LYS A 63 -0.63 -13.70 13.21
N LEU A 64 -0.96 -13.85 11.94
CA LEU A 64 -1.57 -15.04 11.36
C LEU A 64 -0.67 -16.27 11.46
N ALA A 65 0.62 -16.12 11.12
CA ALA A 65 1.61 -17.18 11.28
C ALA A 65 1.79 -17.63 12.74
N THR A 66 1.53 -16.73 13.70
CA THR A 66 1.56 -17.03 15.15
C THR A 66 0.19 -17.39 15.75
N SER A 67 -0.86 -17.51 14.94
CA SER A 67 -2.21 -17.78 15.45
C SER A 67 -2.38 -19.24 15.86
N ASP A 68 -3.31 -19.52 16.79
CA ASP A 68 -3.52 -20.87 17.33
C ASP A 68 -3.95 -21.89 16.26
N VAL A 69 -4.49 -21.40 15.15
CA VAL A 69 -4.78 -22.21 13.95
C VAL A 69 -3.52 -22.79 13.31
N PHE A 70 -2.41 -22.07 13.33
CA PHE A 70 -1.14 -22.55 12.79
C PHE A 70 -0.34 -23.35 13.83
N LYS A 71 -0.48 -23.02 15.13
CA LYS A 71 0.17 -23.77 16.23
C LYS A 71 -0.34 -25.20 16.40
N THR A 72 -1.63 -25.44 16.13
CA THR A 72 -2.29 -26.74 16.36
C THR A 72 -2.22 -27.68 15.15
N ARG A 73 -1.50 -27.31 14.08
CA ARG A 73 -1.48 -28.07 12.81
C ARG A 73 -0.08 -28.53 12.46
N LYS A 74 0.01 -29.75 11.91
CA LYS A 74 1.23 -30.33 11.34
C LYS A 74 1.06 -30.46 9.82
N MET A 75 2.15 -30.32 9.08
CA MET A 75 2.14 -30.45 7.62
C MET A 75 3.44 -31.10 7.17
N ASP A 76 3.36 -32.04 6.23
CA ASP A 76 4.55 -32.63 5.60
C ASP A 76 5.28 -31.62 4.71
N ASP A 77 6.53 -31.90 4.38
CA ASP A 77 7.39 -31.00 3.60
C ASP A 77 6.82 -30.68 2.20
N LYS A 78 6.14 -31.64 1.56
CA LYS A 78 5.55 -31.47 0.21
C LYS A 78 4.38 -30.48 0.25
N ASN A 79 3.53 -30.58 1.26
CA ASN A 79 2.42 -29.68 1.50
C ASN A 79 2.91 -28.32 2.00
N LEU A 80 3.95 -28.27 2.83
CA LEU A 80 4.57 -27.03 3.28
C LEU A 80 5.16 -26.24 2.11
N PHE A 81 5.84 -26.92 1.18
CA PHE A 81 6.36 -26.31 -0.03
C PHE A 81 5.24 -25.71 -0.89
N LYS A 82 4.16 -26.47 -1.13
CA LYS A 82 2.98 -25.98 -1.86
C LYS A 82 2.32 -24.80 -1.16
N PHE A 83 2.20 -24.83 0.16
CA PHE A 83 1.66 -23.74 0.96
C PHE A 83 2.50 -22.47 0.77
N LYS A 84 3.83 -22.54 0.95
CA LYS A 84 4.73 -21.40 0.75
C LYS A 84 4.60 -20.82 -0.65
N ARG A 85 4.62 -21.66 -1.69
CA ARG A 85 4.45 -21.23 -3.08
C ARG A 85 3.14 -20.45 -3.29
N ASN A 86 2.02 -20.98 -2.80
CA ASN A 86 0.73 -20.32 -2.96
C ASN A 86 0.66 -19.00 -2.19
N ILE A 87 1.30 -18.90 -1.03
CA ILE A 87 1.40 -17.66 -0.27
C ILE A 87 2.27 -16.62 -1.01
N ILE A 88 3.40 -17.02 -1.62
CA ILE A 88 4.20 -16.10 -2.48
C ILE A 88 3.34 -15.55 -3.61
N ILE A 89 2.59 -16.41 -4.31
CA ILE A 89 1.72 -16.01 -5.42
C ILE A 89 0.66 -15.01 -4.93
N PHE A 90 0.01 -15.29 -3.80
CA PHE A 90 -0.97 -14.40 -3.19
C PHE A 90 -0.36 -13.01 -2.90
N TYR A 91 0.84 -13.00 -2.30
CA TYR A 91 1.56 -11.77 -2.01
C TYR A 91 1.92 -10.97 -3.27
N ALA A 92 2.43 -11.63 -4.29
CA ALA A 92 2.74 -10.98 -5.56
C ALA A 92 1.48 -10.33 -6.18
N LEU A 93 0.32 -10.99 -6.11
CA LEU A 93 -0.95 -10.41 -6.56
C LEU A 93 -1.34 -9.19 -5.75
N VAL A 94 -1.22 -9.22 -4.42
CA VAL A 94 -1.50 -8.06 -3.56
C VAL A 94 -0.59 -6.89 -3.92
N LEU A 95 0.71 -7.14 -4.13
CA LEU A 95 1.66 -6.10 -4.50
C LEU A 95 1.35 -5.47 -5.86
N ILE A 96 0.94 -6.27 -6.86
CA ILE A 96 0.49 -5.75 -8.17
C ILE A 96 -0.72 -4.84 -7.98
N VAL A 97 -1.72 -5.27 -7.21
CA VAL A 97 -2.93 -4.49 -6.96
C VAL A 97 -2.62 -3.18 -6.25
N VAL A 98 -1.82 -3.22 -5.17
CA VAL A 98 -1.41 -2.01 -4.44
C VAL A 98 -0.64 -1.04 -5.34
N SER A 99 0.29 -1.57 -6.16
CA SER A 99 1.06 -0.76 -7.11
C SER A 99 0.16 -0.09 -8.16
N LEU A 100 -0.86 -0.80 -8.66
CA LEU A 100 -1.85 -0.24 -9.58
C LEU A 100 -2.64 0.90 -8.93
N PHE A 101 -3.12 0.72 -7.69
CA PHE A 101 -3.82 1.79 -6.96
C PHE A 101 -2.93 3.00 -6.70
N ASN A 102 -1.67 2.79 -6.30
CA ASN A 102 -0.70 3.88 -6.11
C ASN A 102 -0.46 4.64 -7.43
N THR A 103 -0.36 3.92 -8.56
CA THR A 103 -0.18 4.53 -9.89
C THR A 103 -1.41 5.34 -10.30
N LEU A 104 -2.61 4.81 -10.06
CA LEU A 104 -3.86 5.53 -10.32
C LEU A 104 -3.97 6.81 -9.46
N ASN A 105 -3.65 6.73 -8.18
CA ASN A 105 -3.66 7.89 -7.28
C ASN A 105 -2.66 8.96 -7.74
N TYR A 106 -1.46 8.55 -8.14
CA TYR A 106 -0.48 9.48 -8.72
C TYR A 106 -1.04 10.15 -9.98
N ALA A 107 -1.60 9.38 -10.92
CA ALA A 107 -2.18 9.92 -12.15
C ALA A 107 -3.32 10.92 -11.87
N VAL A 108 -4.26 10.59 -10.98
CA VAL A 108 -5.36 11.49 -10.59
C VAL A 108 -4.84 12.78 -9.97
N THR A 109 -3.79 12.70 -9.15
CA THR A 109 -3.17 13.89 -8.53
C THR A 109 -2.54 14.80 -9.57
N ILE A 110 -1.83 14.24 -10.55
CA ILE A 110 -1.21 15.03 -11.64
C ILE A 110 -2.28 15.67 -12.53
N ILE A 111 -3.34 14.93 -12.89
CA ILE A 111 -4.45 15.45 -13.69
C ILE A 111 -5.12 16.62 -12.96
N GLY A 112 -5.47 16.46 -11.68
CA GLY A 112 -6.10 17.53 -10.91
C GLY A 112 -5.20 18.78 -10.75
N LEU A 113 -3.89 18.59 -10.69
CA LEU A 113 -2.92 19.69 -10.66
C LEU A 113 -2.89 20.45 -12.00
N GLU A 114 -2.91 19.73 -13.14
CA GLU A 114 -2.95 20.34 -14.48
C GLU A 114 -4.26 21.09 -14.74
N ASP A 115 -5.41 20.53 -14.33
CA ASP A 115 -6.71 21.20 -14.44
C ASP A 115 -6.76 22.49 -13.61
N THR A 116 -6.20 22.46 -12.39
CA THR A 116 -6.09 23.64 -11.53
C THR A 116 -5.21 24.70 -12.16
N ARG A 117 -4.09 24.30 -12.80
CA ARG A 117 -3.22 25.20 -13.55
C ARG A 117 -3.96 25.86 -14.70
N ALA A 118 -4.63 25.07 -15.55
CA ALA A 118 -5.35 25.59 -16.70
C ALA A 118 -6.42 26.60 -16.30
N THR A 119 -7.14 26.31 -15.21
CA THR A 119 -8.15 27.23 -14.64
C THR A 119 -7.51 28.52 -14.14
N ALA A 120 -6.36 28.45 -13.46
CA ALA A 120 -5.64 29.63 -12.98
C ALA A 120 -5.06 30.46 -14.14
N GLU A 121 -4.50 29.82 -15.17
CA GLU A 121 -4.01 30.49 -16.38
C GLU A 121 -5.13 31.24 -17.11
N GLU A 122 -6.32 30.63 -17.25
CA GLU A 122 -7.49 31.28 -17.85
C GLU A 122 -7.95 32.50 -17.03
N GLN A 123 -7.97 32.40 -15.70
CA GLN A 123 -8.32 33.52 -14.82
C GLN A 123 -7.33 34.69 -14.92
N ILE A 124 -6.03 34.39 -15.02
CA ILE A 124 -4.98 35.40 -15.17
C ILE A 124 -5.11 36.10 -16.53
N GLN A 125 -5.27 35.33 -17.62
CA GLN A 125 -5.38 35.89 -18.97
C GLN A 125 -6.60 36.82 -19.12
N ASN A 126 -7.74 36.41 -18.56
CA ASN A 126 -8.99 37.16 -18.63
C ASN A 126 -9.09 38.30 -17.61
N SER A 127 -8.09 38.52 -16.75
CA SER A 127 -8.10 39.62 -15.80
C SER A 127 -7.92 40.96 -16.51
N GLU A 128 -8.85 41.89 -16.33
CA GLU A 128 -8.76 43.26 -16.88
C GLU A 128 -7.87 44.18 -16.02
N ASP A 129 -7.62 43.80 -14.77
CA ASP A 129 -6.93 44.64 -13.76
C ASP A 129 -5.41 44.44 -13.72
N ILE A 130 -4.88 43.48 -14.50
CA ILE A 130 -3.46 43.07 -14.50
C ILE A 130 -2.87 43.38 -15.88
N ASP A 131 -1.68 43.98 -15.93
CA ASP A 131 -0.99 44.24 -17.20
C ASP A 131 -0.40 42.96 -17.83
N ASP A 132 -0.03 43.05 -19.12
CA ASP A 132 0.42 41.88 -19.88
C ASP A 132 1.78 41.31 -19.40
N GLU A 133 2.66 42.14 -18.83
CA GLU A 133 3.96 41.71 -18.29
C GLU A 133 3.76 40.95 -16.97
N GLU A 134 2.87 41.47 -16.12
CA GLU A 134 2.50 40.87 -14.86
C GLU A 134 1.73 39.55 -15.08
N LYS A 135 0.81 39.49 -16.06
CA LYS A 135 0.16 38.24 -16.50
C LYS A 135 1.17 37.19 -16.94
N SER A 136 2.14 37.56 -17.78
CA SER A 136 3.16 36.62 -18.25
C SER A 136 3.98 36.05 -17.10
N THR A 137 4.35 36.91 -16.15
CA THR A 137 5.12 36.50 -14.96
C THR A 137 4.32 35.56 -14.06
N MET A 138 3.02 35.83 -13.87
CA MET A 138 2.14 34.97 -13.07
C MET A 138 1.93 33.59 -13.71
N ILE A 139 1.77 33.52 -15.03
CA ILE A 139 1.67 32.26 -15.78
C ILE A 139 2.98 31.46 -15.70
N GLU A 140 4.13 32.11 -15.85
CA GLU A 140 5.43 31.45 -15.69
C GLU A 140 5.61 30.90 -14.26
N SER A 141 5.21 31.67 -13.24
CA SER A 141 5.24 31.20 -11.85
C SER A 141 4.34 29.99 -11.62
N GLN A 142 3.14 29.95 -12.22
CA GLN A 142 2.24 28.79 -12.13
C GLN A 142 2.84 27.56 -12.82
N ASN A 143 3.44 27.72 -13.99
CA ASN A 143 4.10 26.63 -14.71
C ASN A 143 5.29 26.07 -13.93
N ASN A 144 6.13 26.94 -13.39
CA ASN A 144 7.26 26.55 -12.54
C ASN A 144 6.79 25.81 -11.27
N TYR A 145 5.70 26.27 -10.64
CA TYR A 145 5.12 25.60 -9.47
C TYR A 145 4.62 24.18 -9.83
N VAL A 146 3.87 24.02 -10.92
CA VAL A 146 3.35 22.72 -11.35
C VAL A 146 4.48 21.75 -11.69
N GLU A 147 5.54 22.22 -12.34
CA GLU A 147 6.70 21.41 -12.66
C GLU A 147 7.45 20.94 -11.39
N GLN A 148 7.62 21.84 -10.41
CA GLN A 148 8.19 21.47 -9.11
C GLN A 148 7.34 20.42 -8.39
N VAL A 149 6.02 20.61 -8.33
CA VAL A 149 5.11 19.65 -7.69
C VAL A 149 5.14 18.29 -8.42
N LYS A 150 5.16 18.27 -9.75
CA LYS A 150 5.31 17.03 -10.55
C LYS A 150 6.60 16.29 -10.20
N ASN A 151 7.72 17.00 -10.11
CA ASN A 151 9.02 16.41 -9.77
C ASN A 151 9.01 15.80 -8.35
N VAL A 152 8.49 16.55 -7.36
CA VAL A 152 8.35 16.06 -5.98
C VAL A 152 7.42 14.85 -5.91
N GLN A 153 6.30 14.87 -6.63
CA GLN A 153 5.36 13.75 -6.69
C GLN A 153 5.99 12.50 -7.29
N LYS A 154 6.75 12.66 -8.37
CA LYS A 154 7.47 11.55 -9.02
C LYS A 154 8.51 10.94 -8.08
N GLU A 155 9.32 11.76 -7.41
CA GLU A 155 10.30 11.28 -6.43
C GLU A 155 9.64 10.57 -5.26
N THR A 156 8.57 11.16 -4.72
CA THR A 156 7.78 10.58 -3.63
C THR A 156 7.21 9.21 -4.04
N PHE A 157 6.64 9.10 -5.24
CA PHE A 157 6.11 7.85 -5.77
C PHE A 157 7.21 6.77 -5.89
N MET A 158 8.39 7.13 -6.39
CA MET A 158 9.51 6.19 -6.49
C MET A 158 9.97 5.70 -5.11
N ILE A 159 10.09 6.60 -4.14
CA ILE A 159 10.50 6.28 -2.76
C ILE A 159 9.47 5.35 -2.11
N ILE A 160 8.18 5.67 -2.21
CA ILE A 160 7.11 4.83 -1.65
C ILE A 160 7.13 3.44 -2.28
N THR A 161 7.24 3.36 -3.61
CA THR A 161 7.30 2.08 -4.33
C THR A 161 8.52 1.24 -3.90
N LEU A 162 9.67 1.87 -3.68
CA LEU A 162 10.88 1.20 -3.21
C LEU A 162 10.69 0.66 -1.78
N ILE A 163 10.16 1.48 -0.88
CA ILE A 163 9.84 1.10 0.50
C ILE A 163 8.86 -0.08 0.50
N ASP A 164 7.83 -0.03 -0.32
CA ASP A 164 6.83 -1.09 -0.44
C ASP A 164 7.47 -2.42 -0.87
N ALA A 165 8.36 -2.40 -1.87
CA ALA A 165 9.08 -3.57 -2.32
C ALA A 165 9.99 -4.16 -1.22
N ILE A 166 10.71 -3.31 -0.48
CA ILE A 166 11.57 -3.74 0.62
C ILE A 166 10.74 -4.38 1.74
N LEU A 167 9.70 -3.69 2.19
CA LEU A 167 8.81 -4.15 3.25
C LEU A 167 8.12 -5.47 2.90
N PHE A 168 7.73 -5.64 1.63
CA PHE A 168 7.20 -6.88 1.10
C PHE A 168 8.19 -8.05 1.26
N VAL A 169 9.43 -7.88 0.80
CA VAL A 169 10.46 -8.93 0.89
C VAL A 169 10.71 -9.32 2.34
N PHE A 170 10.86 -8.34 3.24
CA PHE A 170 11.02 -8.60 4.67
C PHE A 170 9.81 -9.32 5.27
N GLY A 171 8.59 -8.89 4.94
CA GLY A 171 7.35 -9.50 5.43
C GLY A 171 7.26 -10.99 5.04
N VAL A 172 7.56 -11.32 3.78
CA VAL A 172 7.57 -12.70 3.29
C VAL A 172 8.62 -13.56 4.01
N ILE A 173 9.83 -13.03 4.19
CA ILE A 173 10.92 -13.74 4.88
C ILE A 173 10.54 -14.04 6.34
N ILE A 174 10.07 -13.03 7.08
CA ILE A 174 9.69 -13.15 8.49
C ILE A 174 8.55 -14.17 8.63
N GLN A 175 7.52 -14.05 7.78
CA GLN A 175 6.39 -14.96 7.84
C GLN A 175 6.80 -16.41 7.57
N PHE A 176 7.65 -16.66 6.58
CA PHE A 176 8.08 -18.04 6.29
C PHE A 176 8.99 -18.62 7.36
N LYS A 177 9.81 -17.79 8.01
CA LYS A 177 10.59 -18.22 9.17
C LYS A 177 9.70 -18.64 10.33
N LEU A 178 8.69 -17.82 10.66
CA LEU A 178 7.74 -18.13 11.73
C LEU A 178 6.85 -19.33 11.40
N THR A 179 6.31 -19.38 10.17
CA THR A 179 5.45 -20.49 9.74
C THR A 179 6.20 -21.82 9.73
N LYS A 180 7.47 -21.84 9.29
CA LYS A 180 8.30 -23.05 9.34
C LYS A 180 8.50 -23.52 10.77
N LYS A 181 8.78 -22.61 11.72
CA LYS A 181 8.97 -22.96 13.14
C LYS A 181 7.74 -23.69 13.70
N TYR A 182 6.54 -23.16 13.53
CA TYR A 182 5.35 -23.75 14.15
C TYR A 182 4.83 -25.03 13.48
N ILE A 183 5.07 -25.18 12.17
CA ILE A 183 4.60 -26.32 11.38
C ILE A 183 5.58 -27.51 11.44
N ASN A 184 6.88 -27.26 11.51
CA ASN A 184 7.92 -28.31 11.52
C ASN A 184 8.46 -28.67 12.90
N GLU A 185 7.95 -28.10 14.00
CA GLU A 185 8.21 -28.63 15.35
C GLU A 185 7.59 -30.04 15.47
N GLU A 186 8.35 -31.04 15.01
CA GLU A 186 8.74 -32.22 15.77
C GLU A 186 10.11 -31.93 16.41
N GLU A 187 10.07 -31.46 17.65
CA GLU A 187 10.89 -31.93 18.77
C GLU A 187 10.04 -31.76 20.04
#